data_AF-A0A9W2X630-F1
#
_entry.id   AF-A0A9W2X630-F1
#
_cell.length_a   1.000
_cell.length_b   1.000
_cell.length_c   1.000
_cell.angle_alpha   90.00
_cell.angle_beta   90.00
_cell.angle_gamma   90.00
#
_symmetry.space_group_name_H-M   'P 1'
#
loop_
_entity.id
_entity.type
_entity.pdbx_description
1 polymer ?
#
loop_
_entity_poly.entity_id
_entity_poly.type
_entity_poly.pdbx_seq_one_letter_code
_entity_poly.pdbx_strand_id
1 'polypeptide(L)'
;MSDKLPYKVADIGLAAWGRKALDLAENEMPGLMRMREMYSASKPLKGARIAGCLHMTVETAVLIETLVALGAEVRWSSCNIFSTQDHAAAAIAKAGIPVYAWKGETDEEYLWCIEQTLYFKDGPLNMILDDGGDLTNLIHTKYPQLLLGIRGISEETTTGVHNLYKMMASGILKVPAINVNDSVTKSKFDNLYGCRESLIDGIKRATDVMIAGKVAVVAGYGDVGKGCAQALRGFGARVIITEIDPINALQAAMEGYEVTIMDEACQEGNIFVTTTGCIDIILGRHFEQMKDDAIVCNIGHFDVEIDVKWLNENAVEKVNIKPQVDRYLLKNGRRIIILAEGRLVNLGCAMGHPSFVMSNSFTNQVLAQIELWTHPDKYPVGVHFLPKKVGSYLHPWPRVMCPALGSPCRPCQSSYSTRLSTLLKIFTGSSAGQKSFSPFSRGGNWGPKQGITPRVAGPGGEKSMGFGVRHTQV
;
A
#
# COMPACT_ATOMS: atom_id res chain seq x y z
N MET A 1 10.82 34.87 17.46
CA MET A 1 11.33 33.50 17.25
C MET A 1 11.14 32.77 18.58
N SER A 2 10.26 31.77 18.76
CA SER A 2 9.12 31.32 17.94
C SER A 2 8.25 30.44 18.85
N ASP A 3 6.95 30.74 19.00
CA ASP A 3 6.05 30.00 19.90
C ASP A 3 5.62 28.61 19.38
N LYS A 4 6.48 27.96 18.56
CA LYS A 4 6.26 26.59 18.11
C LYS A 4 6.80 25.59 19.13
N LEU A 5 5.95 24.63 19.50
CA LEU A 5 6.33 23.48 20.31
C LEU A 5 7.47 22.68 19.63
N PRO A 6 8.47 22.20 20.37
CA PRO A 6 9.57 21.42 19.79
C PRO A 6 9.11 20.03 19.29
N TYR A 7 8.08 19.47 19.91
CA TYR A 7 7.39 18.22 19.57
C TYR A 7 6.02 18.20 20.29
N LYS A 8 5.10 17.29 19.92
CA LYS A 8 3.91 16.93 20.72
C LYS A 8 3.69 15.41 20.60
N VAL A 9 3.77 14.71 21.73
CA VAL A 9 3.62 13.24 21.85
C VAL A 9 2.83 12.94 23.13
N ALA A 10 2.22 11.75 23.25
CA ALA A 10 1.38 11.40 24.41
C ALA A 10 2.12 11.47 25.75
N ASP A 11 3.25 10.77 25.87
CA ASP A 11 4.10 10.78 27.07
C ASP A 11 5.57 10.61 26.70
N ILE A 12 6.40 11.62 27.01
CA ILE A 12 7.84 11.60 26.80
C ILE A 12 8.57 10.61 27.75
N GLY A 13 7.93 10.20 28.86
CA GLY A 13 8.43 9.19 29.79
C GLY A 13 8.61 7.82 29.16
N LEU A 14 7.84 7.50 28.10
CA LEU A 14 7.93 6.24 27.36
C LEU A 14 9.22 6.07 26.55
N ALA A 15 10.02 7.13 26.37
CA ALA A 15 11.20 7.14 25.49
C ALA A 15 12.23 6.03 25.81
N ALA A 16 12.38 5.65 27.09
CA ALA A 16 13.31 4.58 27.49
C ALA A 16 12.82 3.17 27.12
N TRP A 17 11.50 2.96 27.03
CA TRP A 17 10.92 1.75 26.45
C TRP A 17 10.99 1.80 24.92
N GLY A 18 10.64 2.95 24.33
CA GLY A 18 10.80 3.23 22.91
C GLY A 18 12.19 2.85 22.39
N ARG A 19 13.26 3.35 23.02
CA ARG A 19 14.64 3.00 22.63
C ARG A 19 14.88 1.48 22.62
N LYS A 20 14.45 0.75 23.66
CA LYS A 20 14.60 -0.72 23.69
C LYS A 20 13.84 -1.43 22.57
N ALA A 21 12.71 -0.89 22.13
CA ALA A 21 11.96 -1.43 21.00
C ALA A 21 12.68 -1.12 19.67
N LEU A 22 13.23 0.09 19.50
CA LEU A 22 14.09 0.44 18.38
C LEU A 22 15.33 -0.46 18.33
N ASP A 23 16.03 -0.69 19.44
CA ASP A 23 17.23 -1.54 19.52
C ASP A 23 16.94 -2.99 19.04
N LEU A 24 15.72 -3.50 19.27
CA LEU A 24 15.26 -4.79 18.73
C LEU A 24 14.94 -4.70 17.23
N ALA A 25 14.20 -3.68 16.81
CA ALA A 25 13.83 -3.48 15.41
C ALA A 25 15.05 -3.22 14.50
N GLU A 26 16.10 -2.56 14.98
CA GLU A 26 17.34 -2.35 14.20
C GLU A 26 18.01 -3.67 13.78
N ASN A 27 17.96 -4.71 14.62
CA ASN A 27 18.47 -6.04 14.27
C ASN A 27 17.61 -6.71 13.18
N GLU A 28 16.30 -6.49 13.21
CA GLU A 28 15.36 -6.96 12.18
C GLU A 28 15.30 -6.02 10.95
N MET A 29 16.02 -4.89 10.93
CA MET A 29 16.02 -3.92 9.83
C MET A 29 17.37 -3.80 9.10
N PRO A 30 17.94 -4.91 8.59
CA PRO A 30 19.29 -4.94 8.02
C PRO A 30 19.42 -4.08 6.74
N GLY A 31 18.32 -3.82 6.03
CA GLY A 31 18.32 -2.89 4.90
C GLY A 31 18.62 -1.45 5.32
N LEU A 32 17.94 -0.94 6.36
CA LEU A 32 18.19 0.40 6.90
C LEU A 32 19.57 0.48 7.56
N MET A 33 19.96 -0.56 8.32
CA MET A 33 21.30 -0.60 8.93
C MET A 33 22.41 -0.57 7.87
N ARG A 34 22.22 -1.26 6.74
CA ARG A 34 23.17 -1.19 5.62
C ARG A 34 23.21 0.20 4.97
N MET A 35 22.08 0.92 4.90
CA MET A 35 22.07 2.31 4.43
C MET A 35 22.85 3.23 5.38
N ARG A 36 22.69 3.07 6.70
CA ARG A 36 23.49 3.79 7.70
C ARG A 36 24.99 3.49 7.52
N GLU A 37 25.38 2.22 7.41
CA GLU A 37 26.78 1.81 7.21
C GLU A 37 27.40 2.45 5.95
N MET A 38 26.67 2.42 4.82
CA MET A 38 27.17 2.93 3.54
C MET A 38 27.26 4.46 3.45
N TYR A 39 26.37 5.19 4.13
CA TYR A 39 26.15 6.62 3.84
C TYR A 39 26.27 7.57 5.03
N SER A 40 26.42 7.09 6.27
CA SER A 40 26.56 7.99 7.45
C SER A 40 27.81 8.87 7.40
N ALA A 41 28.87 8.44 6.72
CA ALA A 41 30.11 9.19 6.56
C ALA A 41 30.02 10.26 5.45
N SER A 42 29.43 9.90 4.29
CA SER A 42 29.30 10.81 3.14
C SER A 42 28.14 11.79 3.26
N LYS A 43 27.13 11.47 4.09
CA LYS A 43 25.94 12.29 4.39
C LYS A 43 25.23 12.81 3.13
N PRO A 44 24.74 11.92 2.25
CA PRO A 44 24.16 12.31 0.96
C PRO A 44 22.92 13.19 1.10
N LEU A 45 22.19 13.12 2.22
CA LEU A 45 21.00 13.93 2.48
C LEU A 45 21.32 15.27 3.19
N LYS A 46 22.59 15.67 3.29
CA LYS A 46 22.97 16.95 3.89
C LYS A 46 22.24 18.12 3.21
N GLY A 47 21.51 18.89 4.02
CA GLY A 47 20.70 20.03 3.58
C GLY A 47 19.27 19.69 3.13
N ALA A 48 18.91 18.39 3.09
CA ALA A 48 17.52 17.98 2.96
C ALA A 48 16.77 18.31 4.26
N ARG A 49 15.56 18.82 4.12
CA ARG A 49 14.62 19.16 5.19
C ARG A 49 13.32 18.43 4.89
N ILE A 50 13.26 17.20 5.39
CA ILE A 50 12.26 16.19 5.03
C ILE A 50 11.08 16.32 6.00
N ALA A 51 9.94 16.77 5.49
CA ALA A 51 8.67 16.56 6.19
C ALA A 51 8.18 15.14 5.87
N GLY A 52 8.00 14.33 6.91
CA GLY A 52 7.45 12.99 6.81
C GLY A 52 6.01 12.93 7.33
N CYS A 53 5.12 12.33 6.55
CA CYS A 53 3.74 12.02 6.95
C CYS A 53 3.52 10.52 6.75
N LEU A 54 3.77 9.74 7.80
CA LEU A 54 3.77 8.28 7.76
C LEU A 54 3.57 7.73 9.17
N HIS A 55 2.78 6.67 9.33
CA HIS A 55 2.52 5.94 10.58
C HIS A 55 3.71 5.97 11.57
N MET A 56 3.54 6.62 12.72
CA MET A 56 4.65 6.83 13.67
C MET A 56 4.88 5.59 14.56
N THR A 57 5.45 4.53 13.97
CA THR A 57 5.78 3.25 14.62
C THR A 57 7.25 3.13 15.04
N VAL A 58 7.61 2.04 15.73
CA VAL A 58 9.01 1.65 15.99
C VAL A 58 9.83 1.55 14.70
N GLU A 59 9.28 0.94 13.66
CA GLU A 59 9.92 0.80 12.34
C GLU A 59 10.19 2.17 11.70
N THR A 60 9.20 3.06 11.77
CA THR A 60 9.31 4.42 11.23
C THR A 60 10.33 5.24 12.01
N ALA A 61 10.47 5.00 13.32
CA ALA A 61 11.53 5.61 14.12
C ALA A 61 12.93 5.20 13.63
N VAL A 62 13.14 3.93 13.24
CA VAL A 62 14.40 3.46 12.64
C VAL A 62 14.66 4.11 11.27
N LEU A 63 13.61 4.34 10.45
CA LEU A 63 13.69 5.12 9.20
C LEU A 63 14.10 6.58 9.48
N ILE A 64 13.44 7.26 10.41
CA ILE A 64 13.74 8.65 10.80
C ILE A 64 15.20 8.80 11.21
N GLU A 65 15.69 7.95 12.12
CA GLU A 65 17.09 8.00 12.56
C GLU A 65 18.08 7.63 11.44
N THR A 66 17.66 6.83 10.46
CA THR A 66 18.46 6.57 9.25
C THR A 66 18.57 7.82 8.36
N LEU A 67 17.48 8.55 8.12
CA LEU A 67 17.49 9.79 7.35
C LEU A 67 18.39 10.86 8.02
N VAL A 68 18.31 10.98 9.35
CA VAL A 68 19.16 11.89 10.14
C VAL A 68 20.63 11.46 10.12
N ALA A 69 20.94 10.17 10.25
CA ALA A 69 22.32 9.66 10.14
C ALA A 69 22.95 10.00 8.77
N LEU A 70 22.15 9.94 7.71
CA LEU A 70 22.48 10.32 6.34
C LEU A 70 22.53 11.85 6.09
N GLY A 71 22.26 12.67 7.11
CA GLY A 71 22.49 14.12 7.12
C GLY A 71 21.25 14.99 6.90
N ALA A 72 20.05 14.43 6.82
CA ALA A 72 18.82 15.21 6.71
C ALA A 72 18.46 15.88 8.04
N GLU A 73 17.83 17.06 7.97
CA GLU A 73 16.92 17.51 9.02
C GLU A 73 15.54 16.88 8.76
N VAL A 74 14.87 16.41 9.81
CA VAL A 74 13.60 15.68 9.70
C VAL A 74 12.56 16.28 10.66
N ARG A 75 11.31 16.38 10.21
CA ARG A 75 10.13 16.69 11.05
C ARG A 75 9.00 15.73 10.66
N TRP A 76 8.28 15.19 11.63
CA TRP A 76 7.37 14.06 11.38
C TRP A 76 5.96 14.24 11.97
N SER A 77 4.97 13.73 11.24
CA SER A 77 3.61 13.47 11.70
C SER A 77 3.18 12.05 11.30
N SER A 78 2.18 11.51 11.98
CA SER A 78 1.52 10.28 11.53
C SER A 78 0.68 10.55 10.27
N CYS A 79 0.37 9.51 9.48
CA CYS A 79 -0.64 9.55 8.41
C CYS A 79 -1.96 8.84 8.81
N ASN A 80 -2.09 8.41 10.08
CA ASN A 80 -3.36 7.87 10.59
C ASN A 80 -3.46 8.01 12.12
N ILE A 81 -4.60 8.54 12.57
CA ILE A 81 -4.89 8.91 13.97
C ILE A 81 -4.76 7.78 15.00
N PHE A 82 -4.84 6.51 14.59
CA PHE A 82 -4.71 5.35 15.48
C PHE A 82 -3.41 4.57 15.28
N SER A 83 -2.56 4.93 14.31
CA SER A 83 -1.37 4.15 13.95
C SER A 83 -0.12 4.46 14.77
N THR A 84 -0.10 5.58 15.48
CA THR A 84 1.06 5.99 16.30
C THR A 84 1.31 4.98 17.42
N GLN A 85 2.58 4.67 17.63
CA GLN A 85 3.06 3.91 18.79
C GLN A 85 3.77 4.89 19.73
N ASP A 86 3.10 5.32 20.80
CA ASP A 86 3.53 6.48 21.60
C ASP A 86 4.94 6.36 22.18
N HIS A 87 5.37 5.13 22.50
CA HIS A 87 6.74 4.86 22.96
C HIS A 87 7.80 5.11 21.88
N ALA A 88 7.52 4.81 20.60
CA ALA A 88 8.40 5.13 19.48
C ALA A 88 8.44 6.64 19.22
N ALA A 89 7.28 7.31 19.23
CA ALA A 89 7.19 8.77 19.13
C ALA A 89 7.98 9.46 20.25
N ALA A 90 7.87 8.98 21.49
CA ALA A 90 8.63 9.47 22.63
C ALA A 90 10.15 9.29 22.47
N ALA A 91 10.62 8.16 21.90
CA ALA A 91 12.04 7.96 21.62
C ALA A 91 12.58 8.95 20.59
N ILE A 92 11.83 9.24 19.53
CA ILE A 92 12.17 10.23 18.50
C ILE A 92 12.18 11.66 19.06
N ALA A 93 11.15 12.04 19.82
CA ALA A 93 11.11 13.31 20.53
C ALA A 93 12.30 13.47 21.50
N LYS A 94 12.65 12.41 22.23
CA LYS A 94 13.79 12.40 23.18
C LYS A 94 15.15 12.48 22.49
N ALA A 95 15.26 12.00 21.24
CA ALA A 95 16.44 12.18 20.39
C ALA A 95 16.58 13.62 19.85
N GLY A 96 15.62 14.51 20.14
CA GLY A 96 15.63 15.92 19.70
C GLY A 96 15.07 16.13 18.29
N ILE A 97 14.41 15.11 17.72
CA ILE A 97 13.81 15.18 16.38
C ILE A 97 12.34 15.62 16.55
N PRO A 98 11.89 16.70 15.89
CA PRO A 98 10.52 17.19 16.01
C PRO A 98 9.50 16.19 15.45
N VAL A 99 8.67 15.63 16.34
CA VAL A 99 7.57 14.73 16.02
C VAL A 99 6.28 15.25 16.64
N TYR A 100 5.20 15.19 15.87
CA TYR A 100 3.86 15.63 16.24
C TYR A 100 2.93 14.46 15.93
N ALA A 101 2.82 13.53 16.89
CA ALA A 101 2.08 12.29 16.72
C ALA A 101 1.74 11.65 18.08
N TRP A 102 0.51 11.18 18.25
CA TRP A 102 0.10 10.29 19.34
C TRP A 102 -1.02 9.34 18.88
N LYS A 103 -1.33 8.31 19.67
CA LYS A 103 -2.46 7.41 19.37
C LYS A 103 -3.76 8.04 19.86
N GLY A 104 -4.79 8.08 19.01
CA GLY A 104 -6.09 8.68 19.34
C GLY A 104 -6.15 10.19 19.08
N GLU A 105 -5.51 10.67 18.02
CA GLU A 105 -5.69 12.03 17.51
C GLU A 105 -7.14 12.28 17.08
N THR A 106 -7.63 13.51 17.24
CA THR A 106 -8.81 14.00 16.52
C THR A 106 -8.43 14.42 15.10
N ASP A 107 -9.40 14.48 14.16
CA ASP A 107 -9.11 14.90 12.77
C ASP A 107 -8.56 16.35 12.69
N GLU A 108 -8.94 17.24 13.61
CA GLU A 108 -8.37 18.58 13.74
C GLU A 108 -6.90 18.55 14.19
N GLU A 109 -6.58 17.70 15.17
CA GLU A 109 -5.22 17.53 15.67
C GLU A 109 -4.30 16.85 14.65
N TYR A 110 -4.83 15.88 13.89
CA TYR A 110 -4.15 15.21 12.79
C TYR A 110 -3.65 16.23 11.74
N LEU A 111 -4.55 17.09 11.25
CA LEU A 111 -4.19 18.15 10.31
C LEU A 111 -3.18 19.14 10.93
N TRP A 112 -3.38 19.53 12.20
CA TRP A 112 -2.46 20.40 12.92
C TRP A 112 -1.05 19.80 13.04
N CYS A 113 -0.94 18.48 13.26
CA CYS A 113 0.31 17.74 13.33
C CYS A 113 1.08 17.83 12.01
N ILE A 114 0.42 17.58 10.87
CA ILE A 114 1.02 17.73 9.54
C ILE A 114 1.53 19.16 9.33
N GLU A 115 0.75 20.18 9.70
CA GLU A 115 1.16 21.59 9.59
C GLU A 115 2.38 21.96 10.46
N GLN A 116 2.65 21.22 11.53
CA GLN A 116 3.86 21.43 12.32
C GLN A 116 5.13 21.00 11.58
N THR A 117 5.05 20.07 10.63
CA THR A 117 6.22 19.57 9.88
C THR A 117 6.78 20.57 8.86
N LEU A 118 5.95 21.50 8.36
CA LEU A 118 6.24 22.29 7.14
C LEU A 118 7.40 23.29 7.25
N TYR A 119 7.75 23.72 8.46
CA TYR A 119 8.74 24.78 8.70
C TYR A 119 9.83 24.34 9.67
N PHE A 120 11.07 24.41 9.21
CA PHE A 120 12.30 24.11 9.92
C PHE A 120 12.97 25.42 10.39
N LYS A 121 14.05 25.29 11.16
CA LYS A 121 14.84 26.45 11.63
C LYS A 121 15.40 27.27 10.47
N ASP A 122 15.95 26.59 9.46
CA ASP A 122 16.69 27.21 8.35
C ASP A 122 15.84 27.37 7.07
N GLY A 123 14.50 27.24 7.17
CA GLY A 123 13.56 27.47 6.07
C GLY A 123 12.36 26.52 6.04
N PRO A 124 11.49 26.57 5.01
CA PRO A 124 10.45 25.57 4.80
C PRO A 124 11.04 24.20 4.46
N LEU A 125 10.23 23.14 4.51
CA LEU A 125 10.58 21.84 3.95
C LEU A 125 11.08 21.96 2.50
N ASN A 126 11.95 21.03 2.09
CA ASN A 126 12.43 20.94 0.70
C ASN A 126 12.35 19.52 0.12
N MET A 127 11.83 18.57 0.90
CA MET A 127 11.56 17.19 0.52
C MET A 127 10.30 16.70 1.25
N ILE A 128 9.51 15.87 0.59
CA ILE A 128 8.36 15.18 1.18
C ILE A 128 8.64 13.67 1.19
N LEU A 129 8.31 13.01 2.30
CA LEU A 129 8.15 11.56 2.39
C LEU A 129 6.71 11.31 2.88
N ASP A 130 5.92 10.63 2.06
CA ASP A 130 4.46 10.55 2.23
C ASP A 130 3.99 9.08 2.20
N ASP A 131 2.89 8.83 2.90
CA ASP A 131 2.11 7.60 2.83
C ASP A 131 0.63 7.98 2.82
N GLY A 132 -0.01 7.83 1.66
CA GLY A 132 -1.41 8.18 1.40
C GLY A 132 -1.60 9.47 0.60
N GLY A 133 -0.59 10.35 0.63
CA GLY A 133 -0.56 11.59 -0.14
C GLY A 133 -1.16 12.81 0.58
N ASP A 134 -1.46 12.73 1.87
CA ASP A 134 -2.09 13.82 2.63
C ASP A 134 -1.20 15.07 2.75
N LEU A 135 0.09 14.89 3.04
CA LEU A 135 1.05 15.99 3.08
C LEU A 135 1.26 16.61 1.68
N THR A 136 1.33 15.76 0.65
CA THR A 136 1.37 16.18 -0.76
C THR A 136 0.14 17.01 -1.14
N ASN A 137 -1.07 16.55 -0.78
CA ASN A 137 -2.33 17.22 -1.05
C ASN A 137 -2.43 18.56 -0.30
N LEU A 138 -2.09 18.57 0.99
CA LEU A 138 -2.09 19.77 1.83
C LEU A 138 -1.20 20.87 1.22
N ILE A 139 -0.02 20.50 0.72
CA ILE A 139 0.90 21.47 0.12
C ILE A 139 0.41 21.94 -1.25
N HIS A 140 -0.10 21.05 -2.11
CA HIS A 140 -0.63 21.45 -3.41
C HIS A 140 -1.90 22.33 -3.33
N THR A 141 -2.68 22.21 -2.25
CA THR A 141 -3.95 22.93 -2.07
C THR A 141 -3.84 24.16 -1.17
N LYS A 142 -3.27 24.03 0.03
CA LYS A 142 -3.22 25.08 1.08
C LYS A 142 -1.91 25.85 1.14
N TYR A 143 -0.79 25.23 0.72
CA TYR A 143 0.53 25.86 0.74
C TYR A 143 1.26 25.86 -0.63
N PRO A 144 0.61 26.22 -1.75
CA PRO A 144 1.20 26.13 -3.09
C PRO A 144 2.46 26.98 -3.26
N GLN A 145 2.63 28.04 -2.46
CA GLN A 145 3.84 28.86 -2.41
C GLN A 145 5.10 28.08 -1.99
N LEU A 146 4.95 26.93 -1.31
CA LEU A 146 6.08 26.10 -0.89
C LEU A 146 6.57 25.17 -2.01
N LEU A 147 5.75 24.87 -3.02
CA LEU A 147 6.06 23.90 -4.08
C LEU A 147 7.38 24.18 -4.80
N LEU A 148 7.71 25.45 -5.04
CA LEU A 148 8.96 25.87 -5.69
C LEU A 148 10.23 25.53 -4.87
N GLY A 149 10.10 25.34 -3.56
CA GLY A 149 11.20 24.98 -2.67
C GLY A 149 11.39 23.47 -2.50
N ILE A 150 10.46 22.65 -3.00
CA ILE A 150 10.44 21.20 -2.79
C ILE A 150 11.03 20.48 -4.00
N ARG A 151 12.08 19.70 -3.76
CA ARG A 151 12.85 19.00 -4.80
C ARG A 151 12.23 17.66 -5.20
N GLY A 152 11.52 17.00 -4.28
CA GLY A 152 10.93 15.70 -4.56
C GLY A 152 9.96 15.19 -3.50
N ILE A 153 9.14 14.23 -3.92
CA ILE A 153 8.19 13.45 -3.12
C ILE A 153 8.55 11.97 -3.25
N SER A 154 8.58 11.20 -2.16
CA SER A 154 8.54 9.73 -2.24
C SER A 154 7.30 9.20 -1.51
N GLU A 155 6.53 8.37 -2.20
CA GLU A 155 5.18 7.95 -1.78
C GLU A 155 5.10 6.42 -1.60
N GLU A 156 4.67 6.01 -0.41
CA GLU A 156 4.68 4.63 0.11
C GLU A 156 3.58 3.74 -0.49
N THR A 157 2.33 4.21 -0.60
CA THR A 157 1.17 3.33 -0.77
C THR A 157 0.45 3.47 -2.10
N THR A 158 -0.25 2.40 -2.50
CA THR A 158 -1.05 2.32 -3.73
C THR A 158 -2.01 3.51 -3.87
N THR A 159 -2.63 3.94 -2.77
CA THR A 159 -3.61 5.03 -2.77
C THR A 159 -2.95 6.38 -3.06
N GLY A 160 -1.86 6.72 -2.35
CA GLY A 160 -1.12 7.96 -2.60
C GLY A 160 -0.48 7.98 -3.99
N VAL A 161 0.06 6.86 -4.46
CA VAL A 161 0.57 6.71 -5.84
C VAL A 161 -0.54 6.94 -6.88
N HIS A 162 -1.73 6.37 -6.65
CA HIS A 162 -2.87 6.57 -7.55
C HIS A 162 -3.35 8.04 -7.56
N ASN A 163 -3.29 8.72 -6.41
CA ASN A 163 -3.51 10.17 -6.31
C ASN A 163 -2.45 10.95 -7.11
N LEU A 164 -1.15 10.65 -6.95
CA LEU A 164 -0.08 11.28 -7.73
C LEU A 164 -0.29 11.14 -9.25
N TYR A 165 -0.71 9.96 -9.74
CA TYR A 165 -1.03 9.79 -11.16
C TYR A 165 -2.26 10.61 -11.60
N LYS A 166 -3.30 10.74 -10.76
CA LYS A 166 -4.45 11.64 -11.00
C LYS A 166 -4.01 13.12 -11.04
N MET A 167 -3.17 13.55 -10.11
CA MET A 167 -2.61 14.90 -10.06
C MET A 167 -1.72 15.19 -11.27
N MET A 168 -0.95 14.20 -11.75
CA MET A 168 -0.14 14.32 -12.96
C MET A 168 -1.02 14.44 -14.21
N ALA A 169 -2.03 13.57 -14.37
CA ALA A 169 -2.94 13.56 -15.51
C ALA A 169 -3.80 14.83 -15.62
N SER A 170 -4.14 15.45 -14.48
CA SER A 170 -4.84 16.73 -14.40
C SER A 170 -3.92 17.96 -14.48
N GLY A 171 -2.60 17.77 -14.58
CA GLY A 171 -1.61 18.86 -14.60
C GLY A 171 -1.46 19.62 -13.27
N ILE A 172 -2.00 19.08 -12.17
CA ILE A 172 -1.95 19.68 -10.83
C ILE A 172 -0.60 19.41 -10.15
N LEU A 173 -0.01 18.21 -10.33
CA LEU A 173 1.27 17.83 -9.73
C LEU A 173 2.39 18.81 -10.17
N LYS A 174 3.07 19.47 -9.21
CA LYS A 174 4.12 20.45 -9.49
C LYS A 174 5.53 20.03 -9.07
N VAL A 175 5.67 18.88 -8.40
CA VAL A 175 6.93 18.38 -7.85
C VAL A 175 7.21 16.98 -8.43
N PRO A 176 8.47 16.61 -8.72
CA PRO A 176 8.82 15.24 -9.11
C PRO A 176 8.50 14.25 -7.99
N ALA A 177 7.91 13.11 -8.32
CA ALA A 177 7.57 12.07 -7.36
C ALA A 177 8.19 10.72 -7.72
N ILE A 178 8.66 9.97 -6.72
CA ILE A 178 9.00 8.56 -6.85
C ILE A 178 7.91 7.72 -6.20
N ASN A 179 7.31 6.86 -7.02
CA ASN A 179 6.45 5.76 -6.61
C ASN A 179 7.32 4.69 -5.94
N VAL A 180 7.26 4.62 -4.61
CA VAL A 180 7.95 3.58 -3.83
C VAL A 180 7.11 2.30 -3.80
N ASN A 181 5.78 2.41 -3.74
CA ASN A 181 4.83 1.29 -3.68
C ASN A 181 5.14 0.18 -4.68
N ASP A 182 5.30 0.54 -5.96
CA ASP A 182 5.45 -0.41 -7.07
C ASP A 182 6.89 -0.90 -7.26
N SER A 183 7.79 -0.56 -6.34
CA SER A 183 9.03 -1.30 -6.18
C SER A 183 8.69 -2.76 -5.87
N VAL A 184 9.29 -3.71 -6.59
CA VAL A 184 9.00 -5.16 -6.41
C VAL A 184 9.25 -5.58 -4.95
N THR A 185 10.26 -5.00 -4.34
CA THR A 185 10.67 -5.20 -2.95
C THR A 185 9.76 -4.52 -1.92
N LYS A 186 8.84 -3.64 -2.35
CA LYS A 186 7.76 -3.06 -1.54
C LYS A 186 6.49 -3.87 -1.78
N SER A 187 5.79 -3.62 -2.88
CA SER A 187 4.53 -4.29 -3.29
C SER A 187 4.46 -5.80 -3.01
N LYS A 188 5.47 -6.60 -3.40
CA LYS A 188 5.42 -8.07 -3.27
C LYS A 188 5.91 -8.61 -1.92
N PHE A 189 6.31 -7.74 -0.99
CA PHE A 189 6.75 -8.13 0.34
C PHE A 189 5.86 -7.50 1.41
N ASP A 190 5.78 -6.18 1.44
CA ASP A 190 5.01 -5.38 2.40
C ASP A 190 3.51 -5.66 2.29
N ASN A 191 2.91 -5.28 1.16
CA ASN A 191 1.47 -5.41 0.94
C ASN A 191 1.01 -6.87 1.00
N LEU A 192 1.88 -7.84 0.73
CA LEU A 192 1.56 -9.28 0.73
C LEU A 192 1.85 -9.95 2.08
N TYR A 193 3.13 -10.02 2.48
CA TYR A 193 3.55 -10.75 3.68
C TYR A 193 3.31 -9.97 4.97
N GLY A 194 3.43 -8.64 4.94
CA GLY A 194 3.10 -7.79 6.08
C GLY A 194 1.63 -7.86 6.46
N CYS A 195 0.73 -7.78 5.48
CA CYS A 195 -0.71 -7.94 5.72
C CYS A 195 -1.06 -9.38 6.16
N ARG A 196 -0.37 -10.40 5.63
CA ARG A 196 -0.56 -11.81 6.00
C ARG A 196 -0.29 -12.08 7.49
N GLU A 197 0.64 -11.37 8.11
CA GLU A 197 0.91 -11.53 9.55
C GLU A 197 0.04 -10.56 10.37
N SER A 198 0.00 -9.29 9.99
CA SER A 198 -0.56 -8.21 10.81
C SER A 198 -2.09 -8.11 10.82
N LEU A 199 -2.79 -8.61 9.80
CA LEU A 199 -4.26 -8.67 9.80
C LEU A 199 -4.76 -9.52 10.98
N ILE A 200 -4.21 -10.72 11.13
CA ILE A 200 -4.64 -11.66 12.16
C ILE A 200 -4.26 -11.12 13.54
N ASP A 201 -3.10 -10.48 13.68
CA ASP A 201 -2.71 -9.81 14.93
C ASP A 201 -3.71 -8.71 15.33
N GLY A 202 -4.10 -7.83 14.38
CA GLY A 202 -5.13 -6.81 14.60
C GLY A 202 -6.48 -7.38 15.05
N ILE A 203 -7.00 -8.38 14.33
CA ILE A 203 -8.25 -9.06 14.68
C ILE A 203 -8.14 -9.74 16.05
N LYS A 204 -7.01 -10.38 16.34
CA LYS A 204 -6.77 -11.10 17.60
C LYS A 204 -6.70 -10.16 18.79
N ARG A 205 -5.84 -9.13 18.77
CA ARG A 205 -5.75 -8.16 19.88
C ARG A 205 -7.06 -7.42 20.11
N ALA A 206 -7.86 -7.20 19.06
CA ALA A 206 -9.18 -6.61 19.19
C ALA A 206 -10.21 -7.55 19.86
N THR A 207 -10.30 -8.81 19.42
CA THR A 207 -11.49 -9.65 19.67
C THR A 207 -11.22 -11.01 20.30
N ASP A 208 -9.96 -11.46 20.32
CA ASP A 208 -9.50 -12.80 20.70
C ASP A 208 -10.16 -13.97 19.93
N VAL A 209 -10.99 -13.67 18.92
CA VAL A 209 -11.91 -14.61 18.27
C VAL A 209 -11.23 -15.85 17.69
N MET A 210 -11.89 -17.00 17.78
CA MET A 210 -11.45 -18.20 17.07
C MET A 210 -11.70 -18.04 15.56
N ILE A 211 -10.62 -17.95 14.77
CA ILE A 211 -10.67 -17.84 13.30
C ILE A 211 -11.09 -19.17 12.65
N ALA A 212 -10.59 -20.29 13.18
CA ALA A 212 -10.89 -21.62 12.66
C ALA A 212 -12.41 -21.90 12.64
N GLY A 213 -12.89 -22.50 11.55
CA GLY A 213 -14.30 -22.82 11.34
C GLY A 213 -15.22 -21.61 11.04
N LYS A 214 -14.68 -20.38 10.99
CA LYS A 214 -15.43 -19.19 10.54
C LYS A 214 -15.47 -19.11 9.03
N VAL A 215 -16.49 -18.44 8.52
CA VAL A 215 -16.48 -17.87 7.16
C VAL A 215 -15.86 -16.49 7.23
N ALA A 216 -14.83 -16.23 6.42
CA ALA A 216 -14.20 -14.92 6.32
C ALA A 216 -14.32 -14.39 4.88
N VAL A 217 -14.89 -13.20 4.72
CA VAL A 217 -15.07 -12.55 3.42
C VAL A 217 -13.97 -11.50 3.27
N VAL A 218 -13.19 -11.59 2.20
CA VAL A 218 -12.14 -10.62 1.85
C VAL A 218 -12.54 -9.90 0.57
N ALA A 219 -12.75 -8.59 0.66
CA ALA A 219 -13.12 -7.77 -0.48
C ALA A 219 -11.87 -7.18 -1.15
N GLY A 220 -11.64 -7.55 -2.41
CA GLY A 220 -10.42 -7.30 -3.15
C GLY A 220 -9.44 -8.47 -3.03
N TYR A 221 -8.74 -8.77 -4.12
CA TYR A 221 -7.71 -9.82 -4.20
C TYR A 221 -6.45 -9.31 -4.90
N GLY A 222 -6.10 -8.04 -4.68
CA GLY A 222 -4.76 -7.50 -4.92
C GLY A 222 -3.71 -8.12 -3.97
N ASP A 223 -2.51 -7.53 -3.86
CA ASP A 223 -1.46 -8.08 -3.00
C ASP A 223 -1.88 -8.15 -1.52
N VAL A 224 -2.61 -7.13 -1.02
CA VAL A 224 -3.20 -7.10 0.33
C VAL A 224 -4.22 -8.23 0.51
N GLY A 225 -5.23 -8.31 -0.36
CA GLY A 225 -6.27 -9.35 -0.31
C GLY A 225 -5.71 -10.78 -0.38
N LYS A 226 -4.69 -11.01 -1.21
CA LYS A 226 -3.94 -12.28 -1.28
C LYS A 226 -3.28 -12.64 0.05
N GLY A 227 -2.62 -11.68 0.70
CA GLY A 227 -2.00 -11.87 2.01
C GLY A 227 -3.03 -12.19 3.09
N CYS A 228 -4.11 -11.41 3.12
CA CYS A 228 -5.24 -11.55 4.05
C CYS A 228 -5.91 -12.94 3.92
N ALA A 229 -6.25 -13.35 2.70
CA ALA A 229 -6.87 -14.63 2.40
C ALA A 229 -5.97 -15.81 2.81
N GLN A 230 -4.66 -15.74 2.51
CA GLN A 230 -3.70 -16.77 2.92
C GLN A 230 -3.62 -16.90 4.44
N ALA A 231 -3.64 -15.78 5.17
CA ALA A 231 -3.60 -15.78 6.64
C ALA A 231 -4.84 -16.43 7.26
N LEU A 232 -6.03 -15.99 6.84
CA LEU A 232 -7.32 -16.49 7.33
C LEU A 232 -7.49 -17.98 7.05
N ARG A 233 -7.12 -18.44 5.85
CA ARG A 233 -7.12 -19.87 5.48
C ARG A 233 -6.08 -20.66 6.28
N GLY A 234 -4.89 -20.10 6.51
CA GLY A 234 -3.84 -20.71 7.34
C GLY A 234 -4.29 -20.96 8.79
N PHE A 235 -5.18 -20.11 9.31
CA PHE A 235 -5.84 -20.28 10.61
C PHE A 235 -7.15 -21.09 10.55
N GLY A 236 -7.49 -21.70 9.42
CA GLY A 236 -8.62 -22.63 9.27
C GLY A 236 -9.99 -21.99 9.03
N ALA A 237 -10.07 -20.75 8.54
CA ALA A 237 -11.32 -20.17 8.04
C ALA A 237 -11.64 -20.66 6.62
N ARG A 238 -12.93 -20.79 6.28
CA ARG A 238 -13.38 -20.80 4.86
C ARG A 238 -13.35 -19.36 4.37
N VAL A 239 -12.54 -19.08 3.37
CA VAL A 239 -12.40 -17.72 2.82
C VAL A 239 -13.20 -17.58 1.53
N ILE A 240 -14.03 -16.54 1.46
CA ILE A 240 -14.77 -16.08 0.28
C ILE A 240 -14.12 -14.77 -0.19
N ILE A 241 -13.98 -14.59 -1.50
CA ILE A 241 -13.41 -13.40 -2.14
C ILE A 241 -14.50 -12.64 -2.90
N THR A 242 -14.43 -11.31 -2.90
CA THR A 242 -15.16 -10.48 -3.87
C THR A 242 -14.18 -9.69 -4.72
N GLU A 243 -14.31 -9.71 -6.05
CA GLU A 243 -13.40 -9.02 -6.97
C GLU A 243 -14.14 -8.40 -8.16
N ILE A 244 -13.57 -7.31 -8.67
CA ILE A 244 -13.98 -6.63 -9.91
C ILE A 244 -13.03 -6.94 -11.08
N ASP A 245 -11.76 -7.28 -10.79
CA ASP A 245 -10.77 -7.62 -11.82
C ASP A 245 -10.87 -9.13 -12.14
N PRO A 246 -11.21 -9.54 -13.38
CA PRO A 246 -11.36 -10.93 -13.74
C PRO A 246 -10.04 -11.73 -13.65
N ILE A 247 -8.87 -11.08 -13.70
CA ILE A 247 -7.57 -11.72 -13.52
C ILE A 247 -7.35 -12.06 -12.05
N ASN A 248 -7.65 -11.14 -11.13
CA ASN A 248 -7.55 -11.40 -9.69
C ASN A 248 -8.62 -12.40 -9.23
N ALA A 249 -9.85 -12.30 -9.75
CA ALA A 249 -10.91 -13.28 -9.51
C ALA A 249 -10.51 -14.69 -9.98
N LEU A 250 -9.94 -14.82 -11.18
CA LEU A 250 -9.45 -16.11 -11.68
C LEU A 250 -8.29 -16.65 -10.81
N GLN A 251 -7.39 -15.78 -10.34
CA GLN A 251 -6.34 -16.19 -9.40
C GLN A 251 -6.94 -16.71 -8.07
N ALA A 252 -7.94 -16.04 -7.51
CA ALA A 252 -8.62 -16.50 -6.29
C ALA A 252 -9.28 -17.88 -6.49
N ALA A 253 -10.02 -18.06 -7.59
CA ALA A 253 -10.64 -19.33 -7.94
C ALA A 253 -9.61 -20.47 -8.13
N MET A 254 -8.49 -20.19 -8.80
CA MET A 254 -7.41 -21.18 -9.03
C MET A 254 -6.65 -21.57 -7.75
N GLU A 255 -6.60 -20.69 -6.74
CA GLU A 255 -6.12 -21.02 -5.39
C GLU A 255 -7.16 -21.80 -4.57
N GLY A 256 -8.37 -21.99 -5.08
CA GLY A 256 -9.47 -22.72 -4.41
C GLY A 256 -10.30 -21.87 -3.44
N TYR A 257 -10.35 -20.55 -3.65
CA TYR A 257 -11.32 -19.69 -2.97
C TYR A 257 -12.62 -19.58 -3.75
N GLU A 258 -13.72 -19.47 -3.01
CA GLU A 258 -15.02 -19.07 -3.56
C GLU A 258 -14.96 -17.59 -3.96
N VAL A 259 -15.51 -17.23 -5.12
CA VAL A 259 -15.55 -15.84 -5.62
C VAL A 259 -16.99 -15.47 -5.95
N THR A 260 -17.55 -14.50 -5.24
CA THR A 260 -18.91 -13.98 -5.48
C THR A 260 -19.01 -12.47 -5.14
N ILE A 261 -20.21 -11.90 -5.18
CA ILE A 261 -20.51 -10.51 -4.84
C ILE A 261 -20.78 -10.33 -3.34
N MET A 262 -20.55 -9.11 -2.82
CA MET A 262 -20.79 -8.80 -1.40
C MET A 262 -22.26 -8.96 -0.98
N ASP A 263 -23.21 -8.69 -1.89
CA ASP A 263 -24.65 -8.86 -1.62
C ASP A 263 -25.03 -10.32 -1.30
N GLU A 264 -24.28 -11.31 -1.80
CA GLU A 264 -24.41 -12.71 -1.41
C GLU A 264 -23.56 -13.03 -0.16
N ALA A 265 -22.26 -12.71 -0.22
CA ALA A 265 -21.30 -13.07 0.84
C ALA A 265 -21.63 -12.44 2.22
N CYS A 266 -22.35 -11.30 2.26
CA CYS A 266 -22.76 -10.66 3.51
C CYS A 266 -23.68 -11.53 4.38
N GLN A 267 -24.43 -12.47 3.80
CA GLN A 267 -25.30 -13.40 4.53
C GLN A 267 -24.49 -14.54 5.20
N GLU A 268 -23.28 -14.81 4.70
CA GLU A 268 -22.46 -15.95 5.13
C GLU A 268 -21.31 -15.59 6.06
N GLY A 269 -20.70 -14.42 5.90
CA GLY A 269 -19.49 -14.04 6.63
C GLY A 269 -19.70 -13.95 8.15
N ASN A 270 -18.68 -14.38 8.88
CA ASN A 270 -18.49 -14.08 10.31
C ASN A 270 -17.42 -13.01 10.53
N ILE A 271 -16.46 -12.92 9.59
CA ILE A 271 -15.38 -11.94 9.57
C ILE A 271 -15.40 -11.29 8.19
N PHE A 272 -15.31 -9.97 8.12
CA PHE A 272 -15.26 -9.19 6.89
C PHE A 272 -14.01 -8.31 6.90
N VAL A 273 -13.25 -8.35 5.80
CA VAL A 273 -12.00 -7.61 5.62
C VAL A 273 -12.03 -6.88 4.29
N THR A 274 -12.01 -5.55 4.31
CA THR A 274 -11.93 -4.71 3.10
C THR A 274 -10.48 -4.40 2.74
N THR A 275 -10.10 -4.62 1.48
CA THR A 275 -8.71 -4.49 0.98
C THR A 275 -8.62 -3.83 -0.40
N THR A 276 -9.63 -3.06 -0.80
CA THR A 276 -9.84 -2.65 -2.21
C THR A 276 -9.17 -1.32 -2.57
N GLY A 277 -9.00 -0.41 -1.61
CA GLY A 277 -8.67 0.99 -1.87
C GLY A 277 -9.82 1.78 -2.53
N CYS A 278 -11.06 1.27 -2.47
CA CYS A 278 -12.24 1.81 -3.13
C CYS A 278 -13.36 2.09 -2.12
N ILE A 279 -14.25 3.02 -2.46
CA ILE A 279 -15.38 3.42 -1.61
C ILE A 279 -16.53 2.39 -1.65
N ASP A 280 -17.43 2.46 -0.68
CA ASP A 280 -18.77 1.83 -0.71
C ASP A 280 -18.78 0.29 -0.81
N ILE A 281 -17.81 -0.39 -0.17
CA ILE A 281 -17.67 -1.85 -0.22
C ILE A 281 -18.63 -2.55 0.75
N ILE A 282 -18.73 -2.07 1.99
CA ILE A 282 -19.66 -2.59 3.01
C ILE A 282 -20.62 -1.49 3.43
N LEU A 283 -21.91 -1.72 3.17
CA LEU A 283 -22.99 -0.74 3.25
C LEU A 283 -24.13 -1.23 4.17
N GLY A 284 -25.07 -0.34 4.51
CA GLY A 284 -26.24 -0.65 5.36
C GLY A 284 -26.95 -1.96 5.01
N ARG A 285 -27.27 -2.17 3.72
CA ARG A 285 -27.94 -3.39 3.22
C ARG A 285 -27.14 -4.69 3.43
N HIS A 286 -25.83 -4.60 3.63
CA HIS A 286 -24.96 -5.73 3.97
C HIS A 286 -25.01 -6.00 5.47
N PHE A 287 -24.84 -4.96 6.30
CA PHE A 287 -24.94 -5.06 7.76
C PHE A 287 -26.29 -5.64 8.22
N GLU A 288 -27.39 -5.26 7.58
CA GLU A 288 -28.73 -5.80 7.87
C GLU A 288 -28.84 -7.31 7.64
N GLN A 289 -27.98 -7.90 6.82
CA GLN A 289 -27.97 -9.33 6.47
C GLN A 289 -26.90 -10.15 7.20
N MET A 290 -25.89 -9.49 7.78
CA MET A 290 -24.80 -10.15 8.52
C MET A 290 -25.30 -10.99 9.71
N LYS A 291 -24.52 -12.02 10.03
CA LYS A 291 -24.70 -12.89 11.20
C LYS A 291 -24.50 -12.11 12.51
N ASP A 292 -25.07 -12.62 13.60
CA ASP A 292 -24.88 -12.02 14.92
C ASP A 292 -23.40 -12.06 15.34
N ASP A 293 -22.90 -10.94 15.88
CA ASP A 293 -21.49 -10.69 16.19
C ASP A 293 -20.53 -10.89 14.99
N ALA A 294 -20.97 -10.52 13.78
CA ALA A 294 -20.06 -10.41 12.65
C ALA A 294 -18.99 -9.32 12.92
N ILE A 295 -17.72 -9.68 12.74
CA ILE A 295 -16.58 -8.77 12.87
C ILE A 295 -16.31 -8.14 11.51
N VAL A 296 -16.23 -6.81 11.45
CA VAL A 296 -15.97 -6.06 10.22
C VAL A 296 -14.79 -5.12 10.45
N CYS A 297 -13.82 -5.17 9.53
CA CYS A 297 -12.59 -4.41 9.62
C CYS A 297 -12.04 -4.06 8.24
N ASN A 298 -11.20 -3.03 8.21
CA ASN A 298 -10.55 -2.52 7.00
C ASN A 298 -9.04 -2.66 7.12
N ILE A 299 -8.37 -3.02 6.03
CA ILE A 299 -6.90 -2.95 5.92
C ILE A 299 -6.45 -2.25 4.62
N GLY A 300 -7.38 -1.62 3.90
CA GLY A 300 -7.09 -0.55 2.95
C GLY A 300 -6.82 0.79 3.64
N HIS A 301 -6.14 1.70 2.94
CA HIS A 301 -5.50 2.87 3.55
C HIS A 301 -6.47 3.86 4.23
N PHE A 302 -7.60 4.17 3.59
CA PHE A 302 -8.62 5.11 4.11
C PHE A 302 -9.87 4.38 4.62
N ASP A 303 -10.59 5.00 5.55
CA ASP A 303 -11.83 4.53 6.21
C ASP A 303 -13.11 4.72 5.36
N VAL A 304 -12.96 4.65 4.04
CA VAL A 304 -14.03 4.86 3.06
C VAL A 304 -14.60 3.56 2.49
N GLU A 305 -13.97 2.41 2.76
CA GLU A 305 -14.46 1.11 2.26
C GLU A 305 -15.71 0.63 3.02
N ILE A 306 -15.93 1.12 4.25
CA ILE A 306 -17.00 0.70 5.16
C ILE A 306 -17.85 1.91 5.54
N ASP A 307 -19.16 1.83 5.36
CA ASP A 307 -20.12 2.85 5.79
C ASP A 307 -20.36 2.79 7.31
N VAL A 308 -19.34 3.18 8.08
CA VAL A 308 -19.42 3.31 9.55
C VAL A 308 -20.39 4.43 9.96
N LYS A 309 -20.60 5.42 9.09
CA LYS A 309 -21.60 6.46 9.29
C LYS A 309 -23.01 5.87 9.39
N TRP A 310 -23.39 4.97 8.47
CA TRP A 310 -24.69 4.30 8.53
C TRP A 310 -24.90 3.56 9.85
N LEU A 311 -23.87 2.90 10.39
CA LEU A 311 -23.96 2.25 11.71
C LEU A 311 -24.20 3.25 12.84
N ASN A 312 -23.47 4.37 12.85
CA ASN A 312 -23.67 5.44 13.83
C ASN A 312 -25.07 6.07 13.75
N GLU A 313 -25.67 6.13 12.57
CA GLU A 313 -27.01 6.71 12.34
C GLU A 313 -28.18 5.71 12.54
N ASN A 314 -27.94 4.40 12.37
CA ASN A 314 -29.02 3.38 12.30
C ASN A 314 -28.98 2.30 13.39
N ALA A 315 -27.89 2.15 14.13
CA ALA A 315 -27.86 1.26 15.28
C ALA A 315 -28.78 1.78 16.41
N VAL A 316 -29.35 0.84 17.17
CA VAL A 316 -30.14 1.11 18.39
C VAL A 316 -29.21 1.47 19.55
N GLU A 317 -28.01 0.88 19.58
CA GLU A 317 -27.01 1.06 20.63
C GLU A 317 -25.60 0.93 20.02
N LYS A 318 -24.65 1.75 20.50
CA LYS A 318 -23.21 1.58 20.28
C LYS A 318 -22.55 1.40 21.64
N VAL A 319 -21.93 0.25 21.88
CA VAL A 319 -21.16 -0.04 23.09
C VAL A 319 -19.68 -0.08 22.74
N ASN A 320 -18.88 0.85 23.26
CA ASN A 320 -17.43 0.73 23.19
C ASN A 320 -16.98 -0.38 24.14
N ILE A 321 -16.27 -1.39 23.63
CA ILE A 321 -15.79 -2.53 24.41
C ILE A 321 -14.43 -2.22 25.03
N LYS A 322 -13.55 -1.61 24.23
CA LYS A 322 -12.22 -1.10 24.57
C LYS A 322 -11.76 -0.15 23.45
N PRO A 323 -10.60 0.53 23.56
CA PRO A 323 -10.09 1.36 22.48
C PRO A 323 -10.08 0.63 21.13
N GLN A 324 -10.60 1.29 20.09
CA GLN A 324 -10.71 0.78 18.72
C GLN A 324 -11.56 -0.50 18.55
N VAL A 325 -12.41 -0.87 19.51
CA VAL A 325 -13.38 -1.99 19.38
C VAL A 325 -14.77 -1.56 19.83
N ASP A 326 -15.67 -1.42 18.87
CA ASP A 326 -17.05 -1.02 19.08
C ASP A 326 -18.03 -2.13 18.70
N ARG A 327 -19.07 -2.32 19.51
CA ARG A 327 -20.15 -3.29 19.26
C ARG A 327 -21.47 -2.55 19.09
N TYR A 328 -22.05 -2.66 17.90
CA TYR A 328 -23.29 -2.01 17.51
C TYR A 328 -24.45 -3.00 17.59
N LEU A 329 -25.59 -2.61 18.17
CA LEU A 329 -26.85 -3.37 18.13
C LEU A 329 -27.74 -2.79 17.02
N LEU A 330 -28.14 -3.60 16.05
CA LEU A 330 -29.01 -3.18 14.95
C LEU A 330 -30.50 -3.34 15.30
N LYS A 331 -31.37 -2.64 14.55
CA LYS A 331 -32.85 -2.71 14.69
C LYS A 331 -33.42 -4.12 14.51
N ASN A 332 -32.70 -5.01 13.83
CA ASN A 332 -33.05 -6.43 13.64
C ASN A 332 -32.66 -7.34 14.84
N GLY A 333 -32.08 -6.78 15.91
CA GLY A 333 -31.64 -7.49 17.11
C GLY A 333 -30.26 -8.16 17.02
N ARG A 334 -29.60 -8.15 15.85
CA ARG A 334 -28.23 -8.64 15.67
C ARG A 334 -27.19 -7.57 15.98
N ARG A 335 -25.97 -8.00 16.28
CA ARG A 335 -24.82 -7.14 16.58
C ARG A 335 -23.75 -7.21 15.51
N ILE A 336 -23.04 -6.10 15.34
CA ILE A 336 -21.85 -5.96 14.49
C ILE A 336 -20.70 -5.48 15.36
N ILE A 337 -19.51 -6.06 15.19
CA ILE A 337 -18.28 -5.63 15.85
C ILE A 337 -17.41 -4.88 14.83
N ILE A 338 -17.20 -3.59 15.04
CA ILE A 338 -16.35 -2.74 14.19
C ILE A 338 -14.99 -2.57 14.85
N LEU A 339 -13.94 -2.79 14.05
CA LEU A 339 -12.55 -2.60 14.47
C LEU A 339 -11.99 -1.29 13.91
N ALA A 340 -11.23 -0.57 14.74
CA ALA A 340 -10.55 0.68 14.43
C ALA A 340 -11.43 1.76 13.76
N GLU A 341 -12.74 1.76 14.03
CA GLU A 341 -13.72 2.69 13.45
C GLU A 341 -13.69 2.69 11.90
N GLY A 342 -13.34 1.57 11.27
CA GLY A 342 -13.21 1.45 9.82
C GLY A 342 -11.85 1.88 9.25
N ARG A 343 -10.92 2.38 10.07
CA ARG A 343 -9.51 2.64 9.69
C ARG A 343 -8.69 1.34 9.70
N LEU A 344 -7.44 1.43 9.23
CA LEU A 344 -6.45 0.33 9.13
C LEU A 344 -6.35 -0.53 10.43
N VAL A 345 -6.90 -1.75 10.40
CA VAL A 345 -7.04 -2.63 11.57
C VAL A 345 -5.70 -3.13 12.13
N ASN A 346 -4.72 -3.41 11.26
CA ASN A 346 -3.41 -3.90 11.65
C ASN A 346 -2.62 -2.87 12.47
N LEU A 347 -2.75 -1.58 12.15
CA LEU A 347 -2.11 -0.46 12.85
C LEU A 347 -2.98 0.10 13.99
N GLY A 348 -4.30 0.15 13.79
CA GLY A 348 -5.25 0.63 14.79
C GLY A 348 -5.38 -0.31 15.99
N CYS A 349 -5.51 -1.62 15.74
CA CYS A 349 -5.71 -2.64 16.79
C CYS A 349 -4.45 -3.44 17.16
N ALA A 350 -3.36 -3.33 16.39
CA ALA A 350 -2.09 -3.98 16.70
C ALA A 350 -0.89 -3.04 16.42
N MET A 351 0.21 -3.55 15.85
CA MET A 351 1.47 -2.82 15.66
C MET A 351 1.81 -2.52 14.20
N GLY A 352 0.91 -2.85 13.27
CA GLY A 352 1.20 -2.84 11.84
C GLY A 352 2.10 -4.00 11.43
N HIS A 353 2.95 -3.75 10.43
CA HIS A 353 3.78 -4.76 9.79
C HIS A 353 5.08 -5.02 10.57
N PRO A 354 5.57 -6.28 10.63
CA PRO A 354 6.79 -6.61 11.38
C PRO A 354 8.03 -5.93 10.80
N SER A 355 9.01 -5.61 11.65
CA SER A 355 10.12 -4.72 11.29
C SER A 355 10.95 -5.23 10.10
N PHE A 356 11.11 -6.55 9.94
CA PHE A 356 11.78 -7.12 8.77
C PHE A 356 11.09 -6.79 7.44
N VAL A 357 9.76 -6.80 7.39
CA VAL A 357 9.07 -6.46 6.14
C VAL A 357 9.14 -4.95 5.89
N MET A 358 9.05 -4.11 6.93
CA MET A 358 9.19 -2.66 6.79
C MET A 358 10.63 -2.21 6.47
N SER A 359 11.64 -3.00 6.85
CA SER A 359 13.02 -2.79 6.39
C SER A 359 13.11 -2.77 4.86
N ASN A 360 12.21 -3.48 4.17
CA ASN A 360 12.19 -3.55 2.73
C ASN A 360 11.66 -2.25 2.12
N SER A 361 10.48 -1.82 2.56
CA SER A 361 9.82 -0.59 2.10
C SER A 361 10.63 0.66 2.43
N PHE A 362 11.09 0.78 3.68
CA PHE A 362 11.82 1.95 4.14
C PHE A 362 13.23 2.05 3.55
N THR A 363 13.86 0.93 3.16
CA THR A 363 15.10 1.00 2.35
C THR A 363 14.82 1.62 0.97
N ASN A 364 13.67 1.31 0.34
CA ASN A 364 13.27 1.96 -0.90
C ASN A 364 12.95 3.46 -0.68
N GLN A 365 12.28 3.84 0.42
CA GLN A 365 12.07 5.25 0.78
C GLN A 365 13.40 6.02 0.91
N VAL A 366 14.38 5.50 1.65
CA VAL A 366 15.71 6.13 1.78
C VAL A 366 16.40 6.27 0.42
N LEU A 367 16.32 5.24 -0.45
CA LEU A 367 16.88 5.30 -1.80
C LEU A 367 16.17 6.34 -2.69
N ALA A 368 14.85 6.48 -2.57
CA ALA A 368 14.07 7.50 -3.28
C ALA A 368 14.44 8.92 -2.84
N GLN A 369 14.54 9.15 -1.52
CA GLN A 369 15.00 10.42 -0.95
C GLN A 369 16.42 10.76 -1.41
N ILE A 370 17.36 9.79 -1.43
CA ILE A 370 18.72 10.01 -1.95
C ILE A 370 18.69 10.38 -3.45
N GLU A 371 17.98 9.63 -4.29
CA GLU A 371 17.95 9.90 -5.74
C GLU A 371 17.32 11.26 -6.07
N LEU A 372 16.18 11.60 -5.46
CA LEU A 372 15.54 12.91 -5.63
C LEU A 372 16.41 14.06 -5.11
N TRP A 373 17.05 13.88 -3.94
CA TRP A 373 17.87 14.93 -3.35
C TRP A 373 19.19 15.15 -4.11
N THR A 374 19.88 14.08 -4.50
CA THR A 374 21.24 14.14 -5.07
C THR A 374 21.27 14.20 -6.60
N HIS A 375 20.19 13.83 -7.29
CA HIS A 375 20.11 13.83 -8.75
C HIS A 375 18.80 14.44 -9.31
N PRO A 376 18.39 15.65 -8.89
CA PRO A 376 17.12 16.25 -9.30
C PRO A 376 16.94 16.32 -10.82
N ASP A 377 18.01 16.57 -11.58
CA ASP A 377 17.97 16.69 -13.05
C ASP A 377 17.55 15.40 -13.77
N LYS A 378 17.61 14.23 -13.10
CA LYS A 378 17.08 12.96 -13.64
C LYS A 378 15.55 12.88 -13.59
N TYR A 379 14.92 13.67 -12.72
CA TYR A 379 13.52 13.53 -12.32
C TYR A 379 12.74 14.81 -12.66
N PRO A 380 12.28 14.98 -13.91
CA PRO A 380 11.34 16.06 -14.24
C PRO A 380 10.00 15.86 -13.49
N VAL A 381 9.16 16.89 -13.42
CA VAL A 381 7.84 16.81 -12.78
C VAL A 381 7.02 15.68 -13.41
N GLY A 382 6.52 14.77 -12.56
CA GLY A 382 5.88 13.53 -12.95
C GLY A 382 6.14 12.41 -11.93
N VAL A 383 5.54 11.24 -12.17
CA VAL A 383 5.65 10.07 -11.28
C VAL A 383 6.61 9.04 -11.88
N HIS A 384 7.68 8.74 -11.16
CA HIS A 384 8.80 7.89 -11.59
C HIS A 384 8.90 6.63 -10.73
N PHE A 385 9.53 5.58 -11.27
CA PHE A 385 9.88 4.38 -10.50
C PHE A 385 11.35 4.45 -10.05
N LEU A 386 11.68 3.83 -8.92
CA LEU A 386 13.07 3.54 -8.59
C LEU A 386 13.72 2.70 -9.70
N PRO A 387 14.93 3.06 -10.19
CA PRO A 387 15.59 2.28 -11.22
C PRO A 387 15.79 0.83 -10.77
N LYS A 388 15.45 -0.16 -11.62
CA LYS A 388 15.63 -1.59 -11.30
C LYS A 388 17.02 -1.92 -10.75
N LYS A 389 18.07 -1.23 -11.23
CA LYS A 389 19.42 -1.38 -10.67
C LYS A 389 19.49 -0.94 -9.21
N VAL A 390 19.01 0.26 -8.87
CA VAL A 390 19.00 0.78 -7.48
C VAL A 390 18.19 -0.14 -6.56
N GLY A 391 16.97 -0.53 -6.98
CA GLY A 391 16.07 -1.38 -6.17
C GLY A 391 16.37 -2.89 -6.15
N SER A 392 17.30 -3.43 -6.97
CA SER A 392 17.55 -4.89 -6.99
C SER A 392 18.96 -5.40 -7.37
N TYR A 393 19.88 -4.58 -7.90
CA TYR A 393 21.19 -5.05 -8.39
C TYR A 393 22.43 -4.24 -7.95
N LEU A 394 22.27 -2.96 -7.60
CA LEU A 394 23.36 -2.04 -7.24
C LEU A 394 23.48 -1.93 -5.71
N HIS A 395 22.33 -1.94 -5.02
CA HIS A 395 22.29 -2.36 -3.63
C HIS A 395 22.23 -3.89 -3.55
N PRO A 396 23.00 -4.52 -2.65
CA PRO A 396 23.04 -5.97 -2.50
C PRO A 396 21.78 -6.49 -1.80
N TRP A 397 20.59 -6.14 -2.28
CA TRP A 397 19.36 -6.20 -1.48
C TRP A 397 18.96 -7.65 -1.09
N PRO A 398 18.91 -8.65 -2.02
CA PRO A 398 18.83 -10.05 -1.61
C PRO A 398 20.07 -10.51 -0.83
N ARG A 399 21.25 -9.97 -1.13
CA ARG A 399 22.50 -10.29 -0.41
C ARG A 399 22.59 -9.67 1.00
N VAL A 400 21.63 -8.85 1.41
CA VAL A 400 21.47 -8.29 2.77
C VAL A 400 20.31 -8.99 3.47
N MET A 401 19.17 -9.12 2.80
CA MET A 401 17.97 -9.74 3.36
C MET A 401 18.06 -11.27 3.45
N CYS A 402 18.57 -12.00 2.44
CA CYS A 402 18.65 -13.47 2.51
C CYS A 402 19.56 -13.96 3.66
N PRO A 403 20.76 -13.40 3.90
CA PRO A 403 21.61 -13.83 5.00
C PRO A 403 21.01 -13.58 6.39
N ALA A 404 20.22 -12.51 6.56
CA ALA A 404 19.47 -12.27 7.80
C ALA A 404 18.44 -13.37 8.05
N LEU A 405 17.81 -13.90 6.99
CA LEU A 405 16.93 -15.09 7.03
C LEU A 405 17.70 -16.43 7.07
N GLY A 406 18.98 -16.44 7.45
CA GLY A 406 19.83 -17.64 7.49
C GLY A 406 20.06 -18.32 6.14
N SER A 407 19.68 -17.69 5.02
CA SER A 407 19.58 -18.31 3.70
C SER A 407 20.64 -17.77 2.73
N PRO A 408 21.59 -18.60 2.26
CA PRO A 408 22.66 -18.13 1.39
C PRO A 408 22.17 -17.89 -0.05
N CYS A 409 21.94 -16.63 -0.41
CA CYS A 409 21.64 -16.23 -1.80
C CYS A 409 22.90 -16.34 -2.69
N ARG A 410 23.12 -17.55 -3.23
CA ARG A 410 24.28 -17.92 -4.06
C ARG A 410 24.30 -17.14 -5.39
N PRO A 411 25.47 -16.63 -5.84
CA PRO A 411 25.57 -16.01 -7.15
C PRO A 411 25.37 -17.04 -8.28
N CYS A 412 24.64 -16.65 -9.33
CA CYS A 412 24.50 -17.46 -10.54
C CYS A 412 25.86 -17.58 -11.27
N GLN A 413 26.17 -18.76 -11.83
CA GLN A 413 27.38 -18.94 -12.63
C GLN A 413 27.38 -18.01 -13.85
N SER A 414 28.49 -17.32 -14.11
CA SER A 414 28.58 -16.25 -15.11
C SER A 414 28.18 -16.69 -16.53
N SER A 415 28.58 -17.90 -16.94
CA SER A 415 28.26 -18.50 -18.24
C SER A 415 26.78 -18.88 -18.41
N TYR A 416 26.04 -18.97 -17.30
CA TYR A 416 24.59 -19.24 -17.25
C TYR A 416 23.80 -17.93 -17.26
N SER A 417 24.25 -16.94 -16.47
CA SER A 417 23.68 -15.59 -16.42
C SER A 417 23.64 -14.91 -17.79
N THR A 418 24.67 -15.04 -18.63
CA THR A 418 24.67 -14.46 -19.97
C THR A 418 23.56 -15.06 -20.85
N ARG A 419 23.41 -16.38 -20.86
CA ARG A 419 22.37 -17.08 -21.65
C ARG A 419 20.96 -16.69 -21.20
N LEU A 420 20.73 -16.65 -19.89
CA LEU A 420 19.46 -16.21 -19.31
C LEU A 420 19.17 -14.74 -19.63
N SER A 421 20.19 -13.85 -19.62
CA SER A 421 19.99 -12.45 -19.98
C SER A 421 19.61 -12.26 -21.46
N THR A 422 20.13 -13.10 -22.36
CA THR A 422 19.76 -13.12 -23.78
C THR A 422 18.34 -13.63 -23.98
N LEU A 423 17.98 -14.75 -23.33
CA LEU A 423 16.60 -15.28 -23.34
C LEU A 423 15.60 -14.25 -22.78
N LEU A 424 15.91 -13.61 -21.65
CA LEU A 424 15.03 -12.61 -21.05
C LEU A 424 14.78 -11.43 -21.99
N LYS A 425 15.82 -10.92 -22.69
CA LYS A 425 15.67 -9.86 -23.70
C LYS A 425 14.78 -10.24 -24.87
N ILE A 426 14.81 -11.52 -25.29
CA ILE A 426 13.94 -12.07 -26.35
C ILE A 426 12.48 -12.07 -25.87
N PHE A 427 12.22 -12.54 -24.64
CA PHE A 427 10.86 -12.59 -24.08
C PHE A 427 10.30 -11.22 -23.66
N THR A 428 11.13 -10.26 -23.25
CA THR A 428 10.68 -8.92 -22.82
C THR A 428 10.78 -7.84 -23.90
N GLY A 429 10.88 -8.22 -25.18
CA GLY A 429 10.77 -7.32 -26.34
C GLY A 429 11.77 -6.16 -26.38
N SER A 430 12.91 -6.27 -25.68
CA SER A 430 13.84 -5.15 -25.47
C SER A 430 14.94 -5.11 -26.54
N SER A 431 14.54 -4.94 -27.80
CA SER A 431 15.43 -4.50 -28.89
C SER A 431 15.27 -3.00 -29.11
N ALA A 432 16.41 -2.30 -29.25
CA ALA A 432 16.41 -0.84 -29.39
C ALA A 432 15.74 -0.40 -30.71
N GLY A 433 14.76 0.49 -30.62
CA GLY A 433 14.02 0.97 -31.79
C GLY A 433 12.67 1.60 -31.49
N GLN A 434 12.59 2.58 -30.58
CA GLN A 434 11.38 3.41 -30.47
C GLN A 434 11.18 4.20 -31.77
N LYS A 435 10.19 3.78 -32.58
CA LYS A 435 9.43 4.71 -33.43
C LYS A 435 8.10 4.98 -32.75
N SER A 436 7.80 6.26 -32.57
CA SER A 436 6.59 6.77 -31.95
C SER A 436 5.33 6.27 -32.66
N PHE A 437 4.42 5.63 -31.93
CA PHE A 437 3.02 5.51 -32.34
C PHE A 437 2.24 6.71 -31.79
N SER A 438 1.76 7.57 -32.70
CA SER A 438 0.73 8.57 -32.38
C SER A 438 -0.66 7.90 -32.38
N PRO A 439 -1.65 8.46 -31.66
CA PRO A 439 -3.00 7.91 -31.68
C PRO A 439 -3.66 8.07 -33.06
N PHE A 440 -4.32 7.02 -33.54
CA PHE A 440 -5.08 7.06 -34.79
C PHE A 440 -6.27 8.02 -34.69
N SER A 441 -6.25 9.10 -35.50
CA SER A 441 -7.44 9.88 -35.82
C SER A 441 -8.38 9.07 -36.72
N ARG A 442 -9.69 9.12 -36.45
CA ARG A 442 -10.73 8.44 -37.24
C ARG A 442 -10.83 9.00 -38.67
N GLY A 443 -11.07 8.11 -39.64
CA GLY A 443 -11.58 8.49 -40.97
C GLY A 443 -11.18 7.51 -42.08
N GLY A 444 -12.15 6.87 -42.74
CA GLY A 444 -11.90 6.03 -43.92
C GLY A 444 -12.98 4.98 -44.17
N ASN A 445 -13.86 5.23 -45.15
CA ASN A 445 -14.92 4.31 -45.58
C ASN A 445 -14.37 3.00 -46.16
N TRP A 446 -15.10 1.90 -45.96
CA TRP A 446 -14.91 0.66 -46.71
C TRP A 446 -15.90 0.59 -47.88
N GLY A 447 -15.37 0.49 -49.10
CA GLY A 447 -16.08 0.26 -50.37
C GLY A 447 -15.38 -0.85 -51.16
N PRO A 448 -16.06 -1.47 -52.15
CA PRO A 448 -15.93 -2.91 -52.38
C PRO A 448 -14.70 -3.34 -53.20
N LYS A 449 -14.15 -4.51 -52.85
CA LYS A 449 -13.15 -5.22 -53.66
C LYS A 449 -13.80 -5.83 -54.90
N GLN A 450 -13.28 -5.50 -56.09
CA GLN A 450 -13.50 -6.29 -57.31
C GLN A 450 -12.32 -7.24 -57.56
N GLY A 451 -12.64 -8.41 -58.10
CA GLY A 451 -11.74 -9.56 -58.16
C GLY A 451 -10.65 -9.54 -59.24
N ILE A 452 -9.84 -10.60 -59.19
CA ILE A 452 -9.09 -11.14 -60.33
C ILE A 452 -9.43 -12.64 -60.42
N THR A 453 -9.62 -13.12 -61.65
CA THR A 453 -10.20 -14.41 -62.03
C THR A 453 -9.18 -15.56 -62.15
N PRO A 454 -9.63 -16.84 -62.22
CA PRO A 454 -8.78 -18.02 -61.96
C PRO A 454 -8.26 -18.75 -63.22
N ARG A 455 -7.44 -19.79 -63.01
CA ARG A 455 -7.23 -20.88 -63.99
C ARG A 455 -7.35 -22.28 -63.36
N VAL A 456 -8.38 -23.02 -63.81
CA VAL A 456 -8.42 -24.42 -64.31
C VAL A 456 -7.26 -25.37 -63.89
N ALA A 457 -7.44 -26.62 -63.46
CA ALA A 457 -8.48 -27.63 -63.77
C ALA A 457 -8.81 -28.58 -62.60
N GLY A 458 -10.00 -29.22 -62.64
CA GLY A 458 -10.31 -30.47 -61.90
C GLY A 458 -9.86 -31.74 -62.67
N PRO A 459 -10.42 -32.95 -62.42
CA PRO A 459 -11.86 -33.17 -62.28
C PRO A 459 -12.33 -34.25 -61.25
N GLY A 460 -13.65 -34.37 -61.04
CA GLY A 460 -14.31 -35.69 -60.95
C GLY A 460 -15.29 -35.99 -59.80
N GLY A 461 -16.61 -35.81 -60.03
CA GLY A 461 -17.74 -36.49 -59.34
C GLY A 461 -18.21 -35.86 -58.01
N GLU A 462 -19.40 -35.25 -57.85
CA GLU A 462 -20.78 -35.75 -58.03
C GLU A 462 -21.15 -36.93 -57.10
N LYS A 463 -22.33 -37.07 -56.45
CA LYS A 463 -23.64 -36.35 -56.34
C LYS A 463 -24.30 -36.87 -55.02
N SER A 464 -25.35 -36.32 -54.38
CA SER A 464 -26.21 -35.13 -54.54
C SER A 464 -27.00 -34.87 -53.23
N MET A 465 -27.77 -33.78 -53.11
CA MET A 465 -28.65 -33.49 -51.96
C MET A 465 -29.98 -34.28 -51.96
N GLY A 466 -30.63 -34.38 -50.80
CA GLY A 466 -32.06 -34.68 -50.65
C GLY A 466 -32.70 -33.89 -49.50
N PHE A 467 -33.67 -33.03 -49.82
CA PHE A 467 -34.47 -32.27 -48.83
C PHE A 467 -35.52 -33.17 -48.14
N GLY A 468 -35.84 -32.91 -46.87
CA GLY A 468 -36.93 -33.60 -46.16
C GLY A 468 -37.35 -32.90 -44.87
N VAL A 469 -38.54 -32.29 -44.87
CA VAL A 469 -39.14 -31.55 -43.73
C VAL A 469 -39.97 -32.50 -42.85
N ARG A 470 -39.91 -32.36 -41.50
CA ARG A 470 -41.09 -32.26 -40.59
C ARG A 470 -40.74 -32.23 -39.09
N HIS A 471 -41.56 -31.49 -38.34
CA HIS A 471 -41.67 -31.54 -36.88
C HIS A 471 -42.17 -32.91 -36.39
N THR A 472 -41.75 -33.36 -35.20
CA THR A 472 -42.56 -33.35 -33.95
C THR A 472 -41.86 -34.11 -32.81
N GLN A 473 -41.97 -33.56 -31.58
CA GLN A 473 -41.94 -34.23 -30.25
C GLN A 473 -40.75 -35.17 -29.91
N VAL A 474 -40.22 -35.20 -28.69
CA VAL A 474 -40.70 -34.76 -27.36
C VAL A 474 -39.67 -33.85 -26.69
#